data_AF-A0A6J8D583-F1
#
_entry.id   AF-A0A6J8D583-F1
#
_cell.length_a   1.000
_cell.length_b   1.000
_cell.length_c   1.000
_cell.angle_alpha   90.00
_cell.angle_beta   90.00
_cell.angle_gamma   90.00
#
_symmetry.space_group_name_H-M   'P 1'
#
loop_
_entity.id
_entity.type
_entity.pdbx_description
1 polymer ?
#
loop_
_entity_poly.entity_id
_entity_poly.type
_entity_poly.pdbx_seq_one_letter_code
_entity_poly.pdbx_strand_id
1 'polypeptide(L)'
;MAYKAVANSKGNNPNYVEQWVSKVIHFSSQYDSQSWPASCVEGQPRVYPKYGDIAGAWAQKQKDANQFIEIEYEEKIYIEKIEVYETYHAGMVKCIKAKHPNGKFQRLSFKSNVLRIEVDCTVASNWCEIDAVKISGTKFNFALPPSPADITNDLAKLVNNSQYSDVSFNVNGNIFHGHRAIMSVRSEYFRAMFSFDGTSGKNLSATNYDISDQSPPSYESLSKSHEKPIELKDVDERAFSIILHYIYTNKLPQNCQSQVLPKVWRTADRFSLDGLKSLAIFELSSALTIQNVVEVYVDVISALPVIESIKTICENYMQENMAEVVRLPSFTSLPQDMMLELIQKMTEKMKIL
;
A
#
# COMPACT_ATOMS: atom_id res chain seq x y z
N MET A 1 11.74 15.84 -36.55
CA MET A 1 12.52 16.37 -35.41
C MET A 1 12.38 15.41 -34.24
N ALA A 2 13.35 14.51 -34.06
CA ALA A 2 13.39 13.61 -32.93
C ALA A 2 14.36 14.20 -31.90
N TYR A 3 13.83 14.59 -30.73
CA TYR A 3 14.67 14.92 -29.59
C TYR A 3 15.26 13.62 -29.03
N LYS A 4 16.47 13.27 -29.48
CA LYS A 4 17.36 12.38 -28.72
C LYS A 4 17.86 13.20 -27.53
N ALA A 5 17.22 13.04 -26.37
CA ALA A 5 17.88 13.36 -25.11
C ALA A 5 19.03 12.38 -24.95
N VAL A 6 20.25 12.85 -25.21
CA VAL A 6 21.48 12.13 -24.94
C VAL A 6 21.51 11.86 -23.44
N ALA A 7 21.36 10.60 -23.06
CA ALA A 7 21.67 10.13 -21.73
C ALA A 7 23.16 10.40 -21.49
N ASN A 8 23.46 11.54 -20.86
CA ASN A 8 24.81 11.85 -20.43
C ASN A 8 25.18 10.87 -19.32
N SER A 9 26.26 10.13 -19.60
CA SER A 9 26.98 9.23 -18.72
C SER A 9 26.94 9.63 -17.25
N LYS A 10 26.53 8.69 -16.38
CA LYS A 10 26.59 8.75 -14.91
C LYS A 10 28.01 8.95 -14.32
N GLY A 11 29.01 9.31 -15.12
CA GLY A 11 30.43 9.32 -14.74
C GLY A 11 31.11 10.69 -14.70
N ASN A 12 30.43 11.81 -14.95
CA ASN A 12 31.13 13.11 -15.05
C ASN A 12 30.36 14.32 -14.49
N ASN A 13 29.50 14.11 -13.49
CA ASN A 13 28.94 15.22 -12.72
C ASN A 13 29.89 15.52 -11.54
N PRO A 14 30.65 16.64 -11.54
CA PRO A 14 31.58 16.97 -10.45
C PRO A 14 30.88 17.22 -9.11
N ASN A 15 29.54 17.36 -9.13
CA ASN A 15 28.72 17.54 -7.95
C ASN A 15 28.12 16.24 -7.42
N TYR A 16 28.28 15.12 -8.14
CA TYR A 16 27.83 13.82 -7.68
C TYR A 16 28.89 13.23 -6.75
N VAL A 17 28.44 12.75 -5.59
CA VAL A 17 29.28 12.20 -4.55
C VAL A 17 28.82 10.78 -4.30
N GLU A 18 29.78 9.88 -4.24
CA GLU A 18 29.62 8.55 -3.69
C GLU A 18 30.51 8.45 -2.45
N GLN A 19 29.96 8.01 -1.34
CA GLN A 19 30.71 7.91 -0.08
C GLN A 19 30.21 6.77 0.79
N TRP A 20 31.15 6.24 1.56
CA TRP A 20 30.93 5.23 2.57
C TRP A 20 30.75 5.88 3.94
N VAL A 21 30.24 5.12 4.90
CA VAL A 21 30.13 5.60 6.29
C VAL A 21 31.50 6.04 6.78
N SER A 22 31.58 7.29 7.22
CA SER A 22 32.79 7.84 7.83
C SER A 22 32.87 7.43 9.30
N LYS A 23 31.73 7.42 9.99
CA LYS A 23 31.69 7.19 11.43
C LYS A 23 30.34 6.67 11.91
N VAL A 24 30.34 5.80 12.91
CA VAL A 24 29.14 5.46 13.68
C VAL A 24 28.98 6.44 14.84
N ILE A 25 27.80 7.06 14.94
CA ILE A 25 27.52 8.10 15.96
C ILE A 25 26.71 7.57 17.14
N HIS A 26 25.80 6.63 16.91
CA HIS A 26 24.98 6.01 17.94
C HIS A 26 24.48 4.65 17.44
N PHE A 27 24.20 3.73 18.35
CA PHE A 27 23.52 2.47 18.04
C PHE A 27 22.70 2.01 19.24
N SER A 28 21.74 1.13 19.04
CA SER A 28 20.94 0.56 20.15
C SER A 28 21.74 -0.47 20.93
N SER A 29 22.32 -1.45 20.24
CA SER A 29 23.14 -2.50 20.82
C SER A 29 24.09 -3.08 19.79
N GLN A 30 25.10 -3.80 20.26
CA GLN A 30 26.00 -4.59 19.42
C GLN A 30 26.28 -5.92 20.13
N TYR A 31 26.47 -6.99 19.36
CA TYR A 31 26.67 -8.34 19.90
C TYR A 31 27.84 -8.40 20.88
N ASP A 32 29.02 -7.96 20.42
CA ASP A 32 30.22 -7.79 21.24
C ASP A 32 31.05 -6.60 20.74
N SER A 33 32.21 -6.35 21.35
CA SER A 33 33.13 -5.27 20.98
C SER A 33 34.31 -5.72 20.08
N GLN A 34 34.32 -6.97 19.62
CA GLN A 34 35.46 -7.56 18.92
C GLN A 34 35.10 -8.11 17.53
N SER A 35 34.05 -8.92 17.45
CA SER A 35 33.68 -9.69 16.26
C SER A 35 32.56 -9.04 15.46
N TRP A 36 31.56 -8.46 16.14
CA TRP A 36 30.45 -7.72 15.49
C TRP A 36 30.16 -6.33 16.11
N PRO A 37 31.18 -5.47 16.28
CA PRO A 37 30.97 -4.12 16.80
C PRO A 37 30.26 -3.21 15.77
N ALA A 38 29.60 -2.16 16.25
CA ALA A 38 28.96 -1.19 15.35
C ALA A 38 29.93 -0.52 14.38
N SER A 39 31.18 -0.29 14.81
CA SER A 39 32.24 0.31 14.01
C SER A 39 32.63 -0.49 12.76
N CYS A 40 32.17 -1.74 12.61
CA CYS A 40 32.38 -2.50 11.38
C CYS A 40 31.73 -1.88 10.14
N VAL A 41 30.64 -1.13 10.31
CA VAL A 41 29.93 -0.43 9.23
C VAL A 41 30.76 0.74 8.66
N GLU A 42 31.78 1.20 9.38
CA GLU A 42 32.66 2.29 8.94
C GLU A 42 33.56 1.83 7.78
N GLY A 43 33.49 2.59 6.68
CA GLY A 43 34.25 2.35 5.47
C GLY A 43 33.56 1.40 4.47
N GLN A 44 34.39 0.76 3.67
CA GLN A 44 33.97 -0.19 2.63
C GLN A 44 33.56 -1.55 3.24
N PRO A 45 32.76 -2.36 2.54
CA PRO A 45 32.36 -3.68 3.00
C PRO A 45 33.59 -4.55 3.31
N ARG A 46 33.56 -5.27 4.44
CA ARG A 46 34.63 -6.15 4.90
C ARG A 46 34.31 -7.62 4.64
N VAL A 47 33.03 -7.96 4.65
CA VAL A 47 32.52 -9.33 4.51
C VAL A 47 31.95 -9.55 3.12
N TYR A 48 31.10 -8.64 2.64
CA TYR A 48 30.55 -8.69 1.28
C TYR A 48 31.68 -8.71 0.24
N PRO A 49 31.62 -9.58 -0.79
CA PRO A 49 30.44 -10.33 -1.27
C PRO A 49 30.27 -11.73 -0.64
N LYS A 50 30.94 -12.04 0.47
CA LYS A 50 30.66 -13.27 1.24
C LYS A 50 29.38 -13.10 2.07
N TYR A 51 28.73 -14.21 2.39
CA TYR A 51 27.50 -14.27 3.18
C TYR A 51 27.60 -15.38 4.23
N GLY A 52 26.90 -15.21 5.34
CA GLY A 52 26.91 -16.13 6.48
C GLY A 52 27.32 -15.42 7.78
N ASP A 53 27.38 -16.19 8.86
CA ASP A 53 27.78 -15.73 10.20
C ASP A 53 29.31 -15.53 10.26
N ILE A 54 29.76 -14.37 9.78
CA ILE A 54 31.18 -14.03 9.61
C ILE A 54 31.45 -12.71 10.32
N ALA A 55 32.34 -12.75 11.31
CA ALA A 55 32.81 -11.55 12.01
C ALA A 55 33.35 -10.51 11.02
N GLY A 56 33.00 -9.24 11.24
CA GLY A 56 33.37 -8.14 10.35
C GLY A 56 32.22 -7.22 9.94
N ALA A 57 30.97 -7.55 10.32
CA ALA A 57 29.78 -6.71 10.15
C ALA A 57 29.23 -6.25 11.52
N TRP A 58 28.36 -5.23 11.54
CA TRP A 58 27.60 -4.92 12.76
C TRP A 58 26.45 -5.89 12.92
N ALA A 59 26.32 -6.47 14.12
CA ALA A 59 25.14 -7.20 14.55
C ALA A 59 24.62 -6.66 15.88
N GLN A 60 23.31 -6.50 16.00
CA GLN A 60 22.66 -6.13 17.25
C GLN A 60 22.85 -7.19 18.34
N LYS A 61 22.72 -6.85 19.62
CA LYS A 61 22.74 -7.84 20.72
C LYS A 61 21.38 -8.50 20.91
N GLN A 62 20.33 -7.67 20.97
CA GLN A 62 18.95 -8.09 21.21
C GLN A 62 18.32 -8.60 19.91
N LYS A 63 17.59 -9.72 20.00
CA LYS A 63 17.06 -10.43 18.83
C LYS A 63 15.58 -10.20 18.56
N ASP A 64 14.88 -9.60 19.50
CA ASP A 64 13.42 -9.60 19.62
C ASP A 64 12.86 -8.19 19.86
N ALA A 65 13.65 -7.16 19.53
CA ALA A 65 13.27 -5.76 19.68
C ALA A 65 13.68 -4.96 18.44
N ASN A 66 13.02 -3.83 18.19
CA ASN A 66 13.48 -2.89 17.17
C ASN A 66 14.88 -2.37 17.54
N GLN A 67 15.83 -2.47 16.63
CA GLN A 67 17.20 -1.99 16.81
C GLN A 67 17.53 -0.89 15.82
N PHE A 68 18.61 -0.16 16.06
CA PHE A 68 19.04 0.89 15.16
C PHE A 68 20.55 1.11 15.19
N ILE A 69 21.05 1.63 14.09
CA ILE A 69 22.37 2.24 13.98
C ILE A 69 22.25 3.61 13.33
N GLU A 70 22.96 4.58 13.90
CA GLU A 70 23.09 5.93 13.39
C GLU A 70 24.52 6.13 12.88
N ILE A 71 24.60 6.55 11.63
CA ILE A 71 25.85 6.63 10.85
C ILE A 71 26.00 8.02 10.25
N GLU A 72 27.24 8.48 10.19
CA GLU A 72 27.64 9.76 9.65
C GLU A 72 28.58 9.57 8.45
N TYR A 73 28.44 10.48 7.49
CA TYR A 73 29.21 10.58 6.26
C TYR A 73 29.99 11.91 6.26
N GLU A 74 31.07 11.98 5.47
CA GLU A 74 31.92 13.18 5.41
C GLU A 74 31.18 14.38 4.80
N GLU A 75 30.46 14.14 3.70
CA GLU A 75 29.85 15.21 2.91
C GLU A 75 28.33 15.21 3.06
N LYS A 76 27.76 16.39 3.34
CA LYS A 76 26.31 16.60 3.40
C LYS A 76 25.72 16.74 2.00
N ILE A 77 24.99 15.73 1.54
CA ILE A 77 24.45 15.65 0.17
C ILE A 77 22.94 15.46 0.13
N TYR A 78 22.31 15.76 -1.01
CA TYR A 78 20.98 15.24 -1.32
C TYR A 78 21.13 13.77 -1.72
N ILE A 79 20.71 12.88 -0.83
CA ILE A 79 20.87 11.44 -1.01
C ILE A 79 19.82 10.97 -2.04
N GLU A 80 20.31 10.44 -3.17
CA GLU A 80 19.47 9.91 -4.26
C GLU A 80 19.37 8.39 -4.20
N LYS A 81 20.40 7.73 -3.68
CA LYS A 81 20.47 6.27 -3.55
C LYS A 81 21.21 5.89 -2.26
N ILE A 82 20.69 4.86 -1.60
CA ILE A 82 21.30 4.22 -0.43
C ILE A 82 21.47 2.74 -0.76
N GLU A 83 22.66 2.20 -0.49
CA GLU A 83 22.97 0.78 -0.67
C GLU A 83 23.39 0.23 0.69
N VAL A 84 22.57 -0.66 1.25
CA VAL A 84 22.85 -1.38 2.50
C VAL A 84 23.33 -2.78 2.14
N TYR A 85 24.51 -3.15 2.61
CA TYR A 85 25.13 -4.45 2.35
C TYR A 85 24.90 -5.35 3.56
N GLU A 86 23.85 -6.17 3.50
CA GLU A 86 23.51 -7.15 4.55
C GLU A 86 24.16 -8.51 4.25
N THR A 87 24.80 -9.13 5.25
CA THR A 87 25.59 -10.38 5.07
C THR A 87 25.01 -11.60 5.78
N TYR A 88 24.11 -11.39 6.74
CA TYR A 88 23.43 -12.45 7.49
C TYR A 88 22.03 -11.98 7.92
N HIS A 89 21.00 -12.80 7.67
CA HIS A 89 19.57 -12.48 7.86
C HIS A 89 19.13 -11.12 7.29
N ALA A 90 19.41 -10.92 5.99
CA ALA A 90 19.06 -9.72 5.24
C ALA A 90 17.54 -9.50 5.11
N GLY A 91 17.13 -8.26 4.81
CA GLY A 91 15.73 -7.87 4.64
C GLY A 91 15.06 -7.36 5.91
N MET A 92 15.84 -7.09 6.97
CA MET A 92 15.32 -6.65 8.26
C MET A 92 15.34 -5.13 8.44
N VAL A 93 15.89 -4.39 7.48
CA VAL A 93 15.80 -2.92 7.44
C VAL A 93 14.35 -2.48 7.30
N LYS A 94 13.82 -1.91 8.38
CA LYS A 94 12.44 -1.43 8.49
C LYS A 94 12.27 -0.05 7.85
N CYS A 95 13.17 0.88 8.19
CA CYS A 95 13.18 2.21 7.59
C CYS A 95 14.55 2.88 7.72
N ILE A 96 14.79 3.85 6.83
CA ILE A 96 15.97 4.70 6.87
C ILE A 96 15.49 6.16 6.92
N LYS A 97 16.01 6.91 7.90
CA LYS A 97 15.68 8.31 8.12
C LYS A 97 16.96 9.15 8.11
N ALA A 98 16.85 10.40 7.67
CA ALA A 98 17.93 11.37 7.71
C ALA A 98 17.76 12.33 8.90
N LYS A 99 18.86 12.78 9.51
CA LYS A 99 18.83 13.77 10.59
C LYS A 99 18.59 15.17 10.02
N HIS A 100 17.40 15.72 10.26
CA HIS A 100 17.05 17.08 9.87
C HIS A 100 17.85 18.11 10.69
N PRO A 101 18.13 19.32 10.17
CA PRO A 101 18.80 20.40 10.91
C PRO A 101 18.17 20.78 12.25
N ASN A 102 16.90 20.42 12.48
CA ASN A 102 16.21 20.62 13.77
C ASN A 102 16.52 19.51 14.80
N GLY A 103 17.43 18.58 14.46
CA GLY A 103 17.85 17.45 15.30
C GLY A 103 16.96 16.20 15.18
N LYS A 104 15.80 16.26 14.52
CA LYS A 104 14.88 15.12 14.40
C LYS A 104 15.18 14.25 13.18
N PHE A 105 14.92 12.95 13.28
CA PHE A 105 14.99 12.03 12.14
C PHE A 105 13.70 12.08 11.31
N GLN A 106 13.83 12.28 10.00
CA GLN A 106 12.72 12.43 9.06
C GLN A 106 13.01 11.69 7.74
N ARG A 107 11.98 11.53 6.90
CA ARG A 107 12.13 10.96 5.56
C ARG A 107 13.09 11.83 4.73
N LEU A 108 13.85 11.18 3.84
CA LEU A 108 14.83 11.86 2.98
C LEU A 108 14.13 12.82 2.01
N SER A 109 14.34 14.12 2.21
CA SER A 109 13.88 15.20 1.32
C SER A 109 14.78 16.44 1.37
N PHE A 110 15.94 16.35 2.02
CA PHE A 110 16.85 17.45 2.30
C PHE A 110 18.29 16.93 2.37
N LYS A 111 19.28 17.85 2.36
CA LYS A 111 20.67 17.45 2.52
C LYS A 111 20.93 16.85 3.89
N SER A 112 21.55 15.68 3.93
CA SER A 112 22.02 15.08 5.17
C SER A 112 23.33 14.35 4.94
N ASN A 113 24.14 14.29 5.98
CA ASN A 113 25.28 13.39 6.10
C ASN A 113 25.06 12.41 7.27
N VAL A 114 23.87 12.39 7.89
CA VAL A 114 23.57 11.49 9.00
C VAL A 114 22.30 10.72 8.68
N LEU A 115 22.40 9.39 8.79
CA LEU A 115 21.30 8.46 8.63
C LEU A 115 21.09 7.66 9.92
N ARG A 116 19.83 7.32 10.18
CA ARG A 116 19.43 6.29 11.14
C ARG A 116 18.77 5.17 10.37
N ILE A 117 19.32 3.97 10.52
CA ILE A 117 18.79 2.74 9.96
C ILE A 117 18.12 2.00 11.11
N GLU A 118 16.82 1.77 11.00
CA GLU A 118 16.04 1.00 11.95
C GLU A 118 15.82 -0.40 11.38
N VAL A 119 16.08 -1.43 12.18
CA VAL A 119 15.87 -2.84 11.83
C VAL A 119 14.82 -3.46 12.74
N ASP A 120 13.92 -4.25 12.16
CA ASP A 120 12.85 -4.92 12.90
C ASP A 120 13.24 -6.36 13.21
N CYS A 121 13.79 -6.59 14.41
CA CYS A 121 14.17 -7.94 14.83
C CYS A 121 13.01 -8.71 15.48
N THR A 122 11.84 -8.09 15.71
CA THR A 122 10.73 -8.70 16.46
C THR A 122 10.16 -9.95 15.78
N VAL A 123 10.21 -9.98 14.44
CA VAL A 123 9.73 -11.11 13.63
C VAL A 123 10.84 -12.15 13.40
N ALA A 124 12.10 -11.71 13.34
CA ALA A 124 13.23 -12.56 12.99
C ALA A 124 13.69 -13.46 14.14
N SER A 125 13.58 -12.99 15.39
CA SER A 125 14.17 -13.65 16.57
C SER A 125 15.65 -14.06 16.37
N ASN A 126 16.39 -13.28 15.58
CA ASN A 126 17.75 -13.60 15.17
C ASN A 126 18.65 -12.36 15.09
N TRP A 127 19.95 -12.58 14.90
CA TRP A 127 20.92 -11.54 14.61
C TRP A 127 20.91 -11.20 13.12
N CYS A 128 21.04 -9.91 12.81
CA CYS A 128 21.09 -9.38 11.45
C CYS A 128 22.44 -8.70 11.31
N GLU A 129 23.07 -8.82 10.15
CA GLU A 129 24.37 -8.23 9.92
C GLU A 129 24.30 -7.17 8.83
N ILE A 130 24.75 -5.96 9.16
CA ILE A 130 25.04 -4.89 8.19
C ILE A 130 26.55 -4.73 8.12
N ASP A 131 27.12 -5.03 6.96
CA ASP A 131 28.56 -4.94 6.71
C ASP A 131 28.97 -3.51 6.32
N ALA A 132 28.21 -2.86 5.44
CA ALA A 132 28.48 -1.49 5.02
C ALA A 132 27.24 -0.77 4.51
N VAL A 133 27.32 0.56 4.45
CA VAL A 133 26.30 1.41 3.86
C VAL A 133 26.93 2.47 2.97
N LYS A 134 26.56 2.47 1.69
CA LYS A 134 26.98 3.49 0.72
C LYS A 134 25.84 4.47 0.47
N ILE A 135 26.15 5.75 0.38
CA ILE A 135 25.23 6.75 -0.17
C ILE A 135 25.79 7.35 -1.43
N SER A 136 24.88 7.71 -2.33
CA SER A 136 25.22 8.50 -3.51
C SER A 136 24.15 9.54 -3.82
N GLY A 137 24.59 10.67 -4.37
CA GLY A 137 23.72 11.81 -4.64
C GLY A 137 24.51 13.09 -4.90
N THR A 138 23.87 14.25 -4.75
CA THR A 138 24.43 15.52 -5.25
C THR A 138 24.73 16.56 -4.16
N LYS A 139 25.82 17.32 -4.32
CA LYS A 139 26.20 18.45 -3.44
C LYS A 139 25.30 19.67 -3.60
N PHE A 140 24.55 19.81 -4.69
CA PHE A 140 23.68 20.96 -4.94
C PHE A 140 22.26 20.49 -5.15
N ASN A 141 21.30 21.32 -4.71
CA ASN A 141 19.92 21.11 -5.10
C ASN A 141 19.80 21.54 -6.56
N PHE A 142 20.11 20.65 -7.50
CA PHE A 142 19.33 20.69 -8.72
C PHE A 142 17.98 20.17 -8.28
N ALA A 143 17.13 21.07 -7.78
CA ALA A 143 15.73 20.77 -7.74
C ALA A 143 15.38 20.46 -9.21
N LEU A 144 15.31 19.17 -9.55
CA LEU A 144 14.40 18.77 -10.59
C LEU A 144 13.12 19.53 -10.25
N PRO A 145 12.50 20.25 -11.22
CA PRO A 145 11.23 20.91 -10.96
C PRO A 145 10.36 19.93 -10.18
N PRO A 146 9.62 20.40 -9.15
CA PRO A 146 8.83 19.54 -8.28
C PRO A 146 8.21 18.48 -9.16
N SER A 147 8.55 17.21 -8.89
CA SER A 147 8.25 16.07 -9.78
C SER A 147 6.97 16.40 -10.53
N PRO A 148 6.99 16.50 -11.88
CA PRO A 148 5.81 16.90 -12.64
C PRO A 148 4.64 16.16 -12.04
N ALA A 149 3.59 16.93 -11.68
CA ALA A 149 2.54 16.53 -10.75
C ALA A 149 2.31 15.03 -10.83
N ASP A 150 2.45 14.32 -9.69
CA ASP A 150 2.27 12.88 -9.60
C ASP A 150 1.16 12.46 -10.56
N ILE A 151 1.46 11.60 -11.54
CA ILE A 151 0.52 11.19 -12.60
C ILE A 151 -0.84 10.79 -12.00
N THR A 152 -0.82 10.26 -10.78
CA THR A 152 -1.99 9.98 -9.95
C THR A 152 -2.89 11.23 -9.74
N ASN A 153 -2.31 12.38 -9.39
CA ASN A 153 -3.01 13.65 -9.20
C ASN A 153 -3.51 14.24 -10.52
N ASP A 154 -2.79 14.03 -11.62
CA ASP A 154 -3.27 14.46 -12.94
C ASP A 154 -4.44 13.59 -13.42
N LEU A 155 -4.37 12.27 -13.24
CA LEU A 155 -5.47 11.35 -13.51
C LEU A 155 -6.66 11.58 -12.56
N ALA A 156 -6.43 12.00 -11.32
CA ALA A 156 -7.52 12.35 -10.39
C ALA A 156 -8.44 13.45 -10.95
N LYS A 157 -7.92 14.35 -11.79
CA LYS A 157 -8.70 15.42 -12.45
C LYS A 157 -9.67 14.88 -13.53
N LEU A 158 -9.45 13.65 -13.98
CA LEU A 158 -10.27 12.97 -14.99
C LEU A 158 -11.38 12.10 -14.37
N VAL A 159 -11.41 11.94 -13.05
CA VAL A 159 -12.46 11.19 -12.35
C VAL A 159 -13.80 11.89 -12.56
N ASN A 160 -14.78 11.16 -13.10
CA ASN A 160 -16.13 11.66 -13.39
C ASN A 160 -16.15 12.95 -14.25
N ASN A 161 -15.17 13.11 -15.14
CA ASN A 161 -15.06 14.27 -16.02
C ASN A 161 -15.70 13.95 -17.39
N SER A 162 -16.69 14.72 -17.80
CA SER A 162 -17.43 14.51 -19.04
C SER A 162 -16.70 14.97 -20.31
N GLN A 163 -15.69 15.84 -20.20
CA GLN A 163 -15.03 16.48 -21.35
C GLN A 163 -14.25 15.49 -22.21
N TYR A 164 -13.70 14.44 -21.60
CA TYR A 164 -12.84 13.45 -22.27
C TYR A 164 -13.38 12.02 -22.17
N SER A 165 -14.55 11.85 -21.55
CA SER A 165 -15.16 10.54 -21.36
C SER A 165 -15.68 9.96 -22.67
N ASP A 166 -15.38 8.69 -22.92
CA ASP A 166 -15.88 7.88 -24.05
C ASP A 166 -16.91 6.82 -23.60
N VAL A 167 -17.28 6.85 -22.30
CA VAL A 167 -18.32 6.02 -21.70
C VAL A 167 -19.01 6.77 -20.56
N SER A 168 -20.31 6.50 -20.40
CA SER A 168 -21.08 6.94 -19.24
C SER A 168 -21.89 5.78 -18.65
N PHE A 169 -22.13 5.83 -17.34
CA PHE A 169 -22.87 4.84 -16.57
C PHE A 169 -24.05 5.50 -15.90
N ASN A 170 -25.22 4.87 -15.96
CA ASN A 170 -26.37 5.24 -15.15
C ASN A 170 -26.44 4.33 -13.92
N VAL A 171 -26.31 4.93 -12.73
CA VAL A 171 -26.42 4.26 -11.43
C VAL A 171 -27.56 4.92 -10.68
N ASN A 172 -28.71 4.24 -10.59
CA ASN A 172 -29.92 4.73 -9.93
C ASN A 172 -30.38 6.14 -10.38
N GLY A 173 -30.21 6.47 -11.66
CA GLY A 173 -30.57 7.78 -12.24
C GLY A 173 -29.42 8.79 -12.26
N ASN A 174 -28.30 8.49 -11.59
CA ASN A 174 -27.11 9.34 -11.58
C ASN A 174 -26.12 8.92 -12.67
N ILE A 175 -25.70 9.89 -13.48
CA ILE A 175 -24.76 9.67 -14.58
C ILE A 175 -23.33 9.85 -14.11
N PHE A 176 -22.49 8.85 -14.38
CA PHE A 176 -21.07 8.85 -14.09
C PHE A 176 -20.26 8.71 -15.38
N HIS A 177 -19.22 9.51 -15.53
CA HIS A 177 -18.37 9.57 -16.72
C HIS A 177 -17.03 8.85 -16.48
N GLY A 178 -16.58 8.09 -17.47
CA GLY A 178 -15.33 7.30 -17.39
C GLY A 178 -14.57 7.24 -18.71
N HIS A 179 -13.42 6.57 -18.69
CA HIS A 179 -12.62 6.29 -19.89
C HIS A 179 -12.44 4.79 -20.07
N ARG A 180 -12.94 4.23 -21.18
CA ARG A 180 -12.89 2.78 -21.50
C ARG A 180 -11.48 2.23 -21.38
N ALA A 181 -10.49 2.96 -21.92
CA ALA A 181 -9.09 2.55 -21.88
C ALA A 181 -8.56 2.39 -20.45
N ILE A 182 -8.80 3.37 -19.57
CA ILE A 182 -8.34 3.33 -18.17
C ILE A 182 -9.06 2.20 -17.42
N MET A 183 -10.38 2.12 -17.55
CA MET A 183 -11.20 1.13 -16.86
C MET A 183 -10.86 -0.31 -17.30
N SER A 184 -10.60 -0.55 -18.60
CA SER A 184 -10.20 -1.87 -19.13
C SER A 184 -8.85 -2.34 -18.61
N VAL A 185 -7.89 -1.43 -18.46
CA VAL A 185 -6.55 -1.78 -17.93
C VAL A 185 -6.63 -2.10 -16.43
N ARG A 186 -7.52 -1.41 -15.71
CA ARG A 186 -7.58 -1.44 -14.25
C ARG A 186 -8.58 -2.46 -13.68
N SER A 187 -9.49 -2.97 -14.51
CA SER A 187 -10.53 -3.93 -14.11
C SER A 187 -10.78 -4.94 -15.23
N GLU A 188 -10.68 -6.22 -14.89
CA GLU A 188 -11.00 -7.31 -15.81
C GLU A 188 -12.48 -7.33 -16.18
N TYR A 189 -13.36 -7.02 -15.24
CA TYR A 189 -14.80 -6.88 -15.51
C TYR A 189 -15.06 -5.85 -16.62
N PHE A 190 -14.50 -4.63 -16.48
CA PHE A 190 -14.70 -3.58 -17.48
C PHE A 190 -14.01 -3.93 -18.79
N ARG A 191 -12.82 -4.54 -18.76
CA ARG A 191 -12.16 -5.06 -19.97
C ARG A 191 -13.07 -6.00 -20.75
N ALA A 192 -13.61 -7.02 -20.08
CA ALA A 192 -14.52 -7.98 -20.70
C ALA A 192 -15.78 -7.27 -21.22
N MET A 193 -16.42 -6.46 -20.38
CA MET A 193 -17.63 -5.71 -20.74
C MET A 193 -17.43 -4.88 -22.02
N PHE A 194 -16.29 -4.19 -22.16
CA PHE A 194 -16.01 -3.36 -23.33
C PHE A 194 -15.52 -4.15 -24.55
N SER A 195 -14.87 -5.30 -24.36
CA SER A 195 -14.47 -6.19 -25.46
C SER A 195 -15.65 -6.89 -26.12
N PHE A 196 -16.71 -7.20 -25.37
CA PHE A 196 -17.89 -7.91 -25.88
C PHE A 196 -18.99 -6.99 -26.44
N ASP A 197 -18.88 -5.67 -26.25
CA ASP A 197 -19.81 -4.66 -26.78
C ASP A 197 -19.74 -4.53 -28.32
N GLY A 198 -18.97 -5.41 -28.99
CA GLY A 198 -18.89 -5.52 -30.45
C GLY A 198 -20.03 -6.31 -31.12
N THR A 199 -20.75 -7.20 -30.44
CA THR A 199 -21.95 -7.87 -31.00
C THR A 199 -22.73 -8.66 -29.94
N SER A 200 -24.02 -8.31 -29.76
CA SER A 200 -25.15 -9.16 -29.34
C SER A 200 -25.01 -9.96 -28.04
N GLY A 201 -25.83 -9.56 -27.05
CA GLY A 201 -25.99 -10.22 -25.77
C GLY A 201 -26.20 -11.74 -25.85
N LYS A 202 -25.31 -12.47 -25.17
CA LYS A 202 -25.60 -13.74 -24.51
C LYS A 202 -24.85 -13.78 -23.19
N ASN A 203 -25.58 -14.12 -22.13
CA ASN A 203 -25.06 -14.42 -20.80
C ASN A 203 -23.88 -15.39 -20.87
N LEU A 204 -22.72 -15.06 -20.30
CA LEU A 204 -21.66 -16.04 -20.09
C LEU A 204 -20.93 -15.81 -18.76
N SER A 205 -20.96 -16.87 -17.96
CA SER A 205 -20.16 -17.12 -16.76
C SER A 205 -18.67 -16.91 -17.04
N ALA A 206 -18.04 -16.11 -16.18
CA ALA A 206 -16.61 -15.83 -16.20
C ALA A 206 -15.79 -17.03 -15.70
N THR A 207 -15.52 -18.00 -16.57
CA THR A 207 -14.44 -18.97 -16.35
C THR A 207 -13.88 -19.37 -17.72
N ASN A 208 -12.60 -19.05 -17.95
CA ASN A 208 -11.77 -19.35 -19.13
C ASN A 208 -11.73 -18.25 -20.20
N TYR A 209 -11.01 -17.18 -19.89
CA TYR A 209 -10.36 -16.36 -20.92
C TYR A 209 -8.87 -16.66 -20.88
N ASP A 210 -8.35 -17.21 -21.97
CA ASP A 210 -6.94 -17.59 -22.12
C ASP A 210 -6.11 -16.31 -22.35
N ILE A 211 -5.09 -16.08 -21.52
CA ILE A 211 -4.30 -14.82 -21.46
C ILE A 211 -3.32 -14.67 -22.65
N SER A 212 -3.39 -15.57 -23.64
CA SER A 212 -2.43 -15.64 -24.75
C SER A 212 -2.78 -14.79 -25.98
N ASP A 213 -3.99 -14.20 -26.06
CA ASP A 213 -4.33 -13.28 -27.16
C ASP A 213 -4.21 -11.81 -26.72
N GLN A 214 -3.04 -11.22 -27.00
CA GLN A 214 -2.72 -9.81 -26.71
C GLN A 214 -3.14 -8.85 -27.85
N SER A 215 -4.14 -9.18 -28.65
CA SER A 215 -4.60 -8.27 -29.69
C SER A 215 -5.50 -7.18 -29.08
N PRO A 216 -5.07 -5.90 -28.98
CA PRO A 216 -5.95 -4.84 -28.52
C PRO A 216 -7.13 -4.69 -29.51
N PRO A 217 -8.36 -4.41 -29.02
CA PRO A 217 -9.50 -4.22 -29.90
C PRO A 217 -9.23 -3.10 -30.91
N SER A 218 -9.65 -3.31 -32.17
CA SER A 218 -9.40 -2.38 -33.27
C SER A 218 -10.03 -1.00 -32.99
N TYR A 219 -9.18 0.04 -33.13
CA TYR A 219 -9.47 1.45 -32.81
C TYR A 219 -10.68 2.02 -33.58
N GLU A 220 -11.06 1.42 -34.70
CA GLU A 220 -12.17 1.83 -35.57
C GLU A 220 -13.56 1.62 -34.93
N SER A 221 -13.62 0.87 -33.83
CA SER A 221 -14.85 0.61 -33.04
C SER A 221 -15.14 1.69 -31.99
N LEU A 222 -14.17 2.54 -31.66
CA LEU A 222 -14.25 3.48 -30.53
C LEU A 222 -14.97 4.80 -30.87
N SER A 223 -15.19 5.10 -32.14
CA SER A 223 -15.77 6.39 -32.57
C SER A 223 -17.30 6.40 -32.68
N LYS A 224 -17.98 5.26 -32.43
CA LYS A 224 -19.45 5.14 -32.58
C LYS A 224 -20.23 5.17 -31.27
N SER A 225 -19.60 5.12 -30.10
CA SER A 225 -20.29 4.96 -28.81
C SER A 225 -20.57 6.27 -28.05
N HIS A 226 -21.07 7.32 -28.71
CA HIS A 226 -21.89 8.33 -28.00
C HIS A 226 -23.30 7.77 -27.74
N GLU A 227 -23.34 6.50 -27.35
CA GLU A 227 -24.54 5.72 -27.10
C GLU A 227 -24.98 5.89 -25.65
N LYS A 228 -26.26 5.59 -25.42
CA LYS A 228 -26.97 5.66 -24.16
C LYS A 228 -26.11 5.19 -22.96
N PRO A 229 -26.18 5.84 -21.79
CA PRO A 229 -25.45 5.42 -20.60
C PRO A 229 -25.65 3.93 -20.27
N ILE A 230 -24.57 3.24 -19.91
CA ILE A 230 -24.60 1.83 -19.51
C ILE A 230 -25.30 1.72 -18.15
N GLU A 231 -26.37 0.95 -18.08
CA GLU A 231 -27.16 0.78 -16.87
C GLU A 231 -26.49 -0.19 -15.88
N LEU A 232 -26.05 0.32 -14.73
CA LEU A 232 -25.51 -0.48 -13.63
C LEU A 232 -26.57 -0.65 -12.54
N LYS A 233 -27.30 -1.76 -12.62
CA LYS A 233 -28.29 -2.15 -11.61
C LYS A 233 -27.62 -2.65 -10.34
N ASP A 234 -28.27 -2.44 -9.20
CA ASP A 234 -27.85 -2.94 -7.88
C ASP A 234 -26.44 -2.49 -7.47
N VAL A 235 -26.08 -1.26 -7.84
CA VAL A 235 -24.84 -0.60 -7.42
C VAL A 235 -25.21 0.63 -6.60
N ASP A 236 -24.56 0.81 -5.45
CA ASP A 236 -24.70 2.02 -4.65
C ASP A 236 -23.90 3.16 -5.31
N GLU A 237 -24.52 4.32 -5.48
CA GLU A 237 -23.93 5.49 -6.14
C GLU A 237 -22.64 5.97 -5.47
N ARG A 238 -22.57 5.91 -4.12
CA ARG A 238 -21.39 6.33 -3.36
C ARG A 238 -20.29 5.30 -3.52
N ALA A 239 -20.64 4.01 -3.51
CA ALA A 239 -19.70 2.94 -3.80
C ALA A 239 -19.12 3.08 -5.21
N PHE A 240 -19.94 3.35 -6.23
CA PHE A 240 -19.47 3.53 -7.60
C PHE A 240 -18.55 4.76 -7.77
N SER A 241 -18.88 5.87 -7.10
CA SER A 241 -18.01 7.05 -7.07
C SER A 241 -16.62 6.72 -6.51
N ILE A 242 -16.55 5.93 -5.43
CA ILE A 242 -15.28 5.47 -4.82
C ILE A 242 -14.53 4.51 -5.76
N ILE A 243 -15.25 3.62 -6.46
CA ILE A 243 -14.68 2.71 -7.47
C ILE A 243 -13.99 3.51 -8.57
N LEU A 244 -14.68 4.52 -9.12
CA LEU A 244 -14.09 5.39 -10.14
C LEU A 244 -12.89 6.14 -9.60
N HIS A 245 -12.95 6.69 -8.39
CA HIS A 245 -11.79 7.34 -7.79
C HIS A 245 -10.60 6.38 -7.70
N TYR A 246 -10.81 5.17 -7.18
CA TYR A 246 -9.75 4.15 -7.04
C TYR A 246 -9.14 3.72 -8.38
N ILE A 247 -9.96 3.56 -9.42
CA ILE A 247 -9.47 3.17 -10.76
C ILE A 247 -8.39 4.14 -11.26
N TYR A 248 -8.55 5.44 -10.99
CA TYR A 248 -7.66 6.49 -11.49
C TYR A 248 -6.51 6.81 -10.52
N THR A 249 -6.73 6.67 -9.21
CA THR A 249 -5.78 7.15 -8.20
C THR A 249 -5.10 6.03 -7.41
N ASN A 250 -5.61 4.80 -7.51
CA ASN A 250 -5.22 3.65 -6.69
C ASN A 250 -5.32 3.93 -5.17
N LYS A 251 -6.16 4.89 -4.77
CA LYS A 251 -6.38 5.33 -3.38
C LYS A 251 -7.88 5.40 -3.09
N LEU A 252 -8.24 5.41 -1.81
CA LEU A 252 -9.58 5.83 -1.39
C LEU A 252 -9.65 7.36 -1.31
N PRO A 253 -10.84 7.96 -1.49
CA PRO A 253 -11.02 9.39 -1.23
C PRO A 253 -10.68 9.74 0.23
N GLN A 254 -10.10 10.92 0.46
CA GLN A 254 -9.66 11.36 1.79
C GLN A 254 -10.76 11.32 2.86
N ASN A 255 -12.02 11.58 2.48
CA ASN A 255 -13.17 11.61 3.38
C ASN A 255 -14.07 10.37 3.24
N CYS A 256 -13.47 9.20 2.99
CA CYS A 256 -14.21 7.96 2.86
C CYS A 256 -14.77 7.51 4.23
N GLN A 257 -16.09 7.46 4.35
CA GLN A 257 -16.76 6.99 5.57
C GLN A 257 -16.69 5.46 5.67
N SER A 258 -16.38 4.95 6.87
CA SER A 258 -16.28 3.50 7.13
C SER A 258 -17.58 2.75 6.81
N GLN A 259 -18.74 3.36 7.06
CA GLN A 259 -20.07 2.82 6.78
C GLN A 259 -20.31 2.47 5.29
N VAL A 260 -19.59 3.14 4.37
CA VAL A 260 -19.75 2.90 2.93
C VAL A 260 -18.84 1.76 2.45
N LEU A 261 -17.79 1.45 3.21
CA LEU A 261 -16.76 0.47 2.80
C LEU A 261 -17.28 -0.96 2.58
N PRO A 262 -18.27 -1.51 3.32
CA PRO A 262 -18.83 -2.82 3.00
C PRO A 262 -19.48 -2.85 1.62
N LYS A 263 -20.13 -1.75 1.21
CA LYS A 263 -20.72 -1.62 -0.14
C LYS A 263 -19.64 -1.44 -1.20
N VAL A 264 -18.59 -0.67 -0.89
CA VAL A 264 -17.41 -0.52 -1.77
C VAL A 264 -16.76 -1.88 -2.02
N TRP A 265 -16.56 -2.68 -0.96
CA TRP A 265 -15.96 -4.01 -1.08
C TRP A 265 -16.76 -4.91 -2.01
N ARG A 266 -18.09 -4.99 -1.85
CA ARG A 266 -18.96 -5.83 -2.71
C ARG A 266 -18.97 -5.35 -4.16
N THR A 267 -18.95 -4.03 -4.35
CA THR A 267 -18.87 -3.43 -5.68
C THR A 267 -17.49 -3.69 -6.32
N ALA A 268 -16.42 -3.63 -5.54
CA ALA A 268 -15.07 -3.95 -5.96
C ALA A 268 -14.93 -5.43 -6.35
N ASP A 269 -15.57 -6.33 -5.60
CA ASP A 269 -15.65 -7.76 -5.94
C ASP A 269 -16.36 -8.00 -7.26
N ARG A 270 -17.54 -7.37 -7.44
CA ARG A 270 -18.29 -7.42 -8.70
C ARG A 270 -17.47 -6.92 -9.90
N PHE A 271 -16.61 -5.92 -9.71
CA PHE A 271 -15.79 -5.34 -10.77
C PHE A 271 -14.36 -5.86 -10.81
N SER A 272 -14.05 -6.96 -10.09
CA SER A 272 -12.72 -7.60 -10.09
C SER A 272 -11.59 -6.64 -9.73
N LEU A 273 -11.78 -5.87 -8.65
CA LEU A 273 -10.83 -4.88 -8.11
C LEU A 273 -10.26 -5.38 -6.77
N ASP A 274 -9.47 -6.45 -6.79
CA ASP A 274 -8.96 -7.10 -5.56
C ASP A 274 -8.09 -6.18 -4.68
N GLY A 275 -7.31 -5.28 -5.29
CA GLY A 275 -6.55 -4.28 -4.53
C GLY A 275 -7.45 -3.35 -3.71
N LEU A 276 -8.62 -2.99 -4.22
CA LEU A 276 -9.59 -2.17 -3.50
C LEU A 276 -10.33 -2.99 -2.42
N LYS A 277 -10.57 -4.28 -2.66
CA LYS A 277 -11.08 -5.19 -1.62
C LYS A 277 -10.14 -5.23 -0.41
N SER A 278 -8.85 -5.44 -0.64
CA SER A 278 -7.84 -5.43 0.42
C SER A 278 -7.78 -4.08 1.14
N LEU A 279 -7.83 -2.97 0.40
CA LEU A 279 -7.80 -1.63 0.98
C LEU A 279 -9.05 -1.33 1.82
N ALA A 280 -10.24 -1.70 1.34
CA ALA A 280 -11.48 -1.55 2.10
C ALA A 280 -11.46 -2.38 3.39
N ILE A 281 -10.89 -3.60 3.36
CA ILE A 281 -10.71 -4.42 4.57
C ILE A 281 -9.78 -3.74 5.56
N PHE A 282 -8.63 -3.25 5.09
CA PHE A 282 -7.63 -2.57 5.92
C PHE A 282 -8.21 -1.32 6.62
N GLU A 283 -8.90 -0.47 5.87
CA GLU A 283 -9.52 0.74 6.40
C GLU A 283 -10.66 0.42 7.38
N LEU A 284 -11.53 -0.54 7.04
CA LEU A 284 -12.59 -0.98 7.96
C LEU A 284 -12.00 -1.46 9.28
N SER A 285 -10.99 -2.32 9.21
CA SER A 285 -10.33 -2.90 10.40
C SER A 285 -9.68 -1.82 11.27
N SER A 286 -9.09 -0.79 10.65
CA SER A 286 -8.44 0.32 11.36
C SER A 286 -9.46 1.31 11.96
N ALA A 287 -10.68 1.36 11.42
CA ALA A 287 -11.74 2.27 11.85
C ALA A 287 -12.71 1.65 12.89
N LEU A 288 -12.52 0.38 13.26
CA LEU A 288 -13.37 -0.28 14.24
C LEU A 288 -13.22 0.33 15.63
N THR A 289 -14.35 0.59 16.27
CA THR A 289 -14.46 1.06 17.65
C THR A 289 -15.56 0.28 18.36
N ILE A 290 -15.56 0.30 19.68
CA ILE A 290 -16.64 -0.27 20.49
C ILE A 290 -18.00 0.26 20.03
N GLN A 291 -18.10 1.55 19.70
CA GLN A 291 -19.37 2.18 19.31
C GLN A 291 -19.89 1.74 17.95
N ASN A 292 -19.03 1.34 17.00
CA ASN A 292 -19.44 1.06 15.63
C ASN A 292 -19.38 -0.44 15.24
N VAL A 293 -18.68 -1.28 16.00
CA VAL A 293 -18.40 -2.67 15.60
C VAL A 293 -19.67 -3.50 15.34
N VAL A 294 -20.72 -3.28 16.12
CA VAL A 294 -21.99 -4.01 15.97
C VAL A 294 -22.70 -3.63 14.67
N GLU A 295 -22.74 -2.34 14.36
CA GLU A 295 -23.36 -1.84 13.12
C GLU A 295 -22.60 -2.34 11.89
N VAL A 296 -21.27 -2.27 11.92
CA VAL A 296 -20.41 -2.78 10.85
C VAL A 296 -20.58 -4.29 10.67
N TYR A 297 -20.66 -5.05 11.77
CA TYR A 297 -20.90 -6.49 11.71
C TYR A 297 -22.23 -6.81 11.03
N VAL A 298 -23.32 -6.15 11.43
CA VAL A 298 -24.66 -6.31 10.84
C VAL A 298 -24.64 -5.95 9.35
N ASP A 299 -24.02 -4.85 8.96
CA ASP A 299 -23.89 -4.44 7.55
C ASP A 299 -23.12 -5.46 6.69
N VAL A 300 -22.17 -6.18 7.30
CA VAL A 300 -21.38 -7.21 6.62
C VAL A 300 -22.17 -8.50 6.42
N ILE A 301 -22.99 -8.92 7.39
CA ILE A 301 -23.75 -10.17 7.30
C ILE A 301 -25.12 -10.00 6.62
N SER A 302 -25.67 -8.79 6.59
CA SER A 302 -27.01 -8.51 6.06
C SER A 302 -27.08 -8.48 4.53
N ALA A 303 -25.95 -8.53 3.82
CA ALA A 303 -25.90 -8.53 2.37
C ALA A 303 -24.84 -9.49 1.81
N LEU A 304 -25.16 -10.10 0.66
CA LEU A 304 -24.29 -11.05 -0.03
C LEU A 304 -23.38 -10.37 -1.07
N PRO A 305 -22.17 -10.91 -1.31
CA PRO A 305 -21.53 -11.94 -0.48
C PRO A 305 -21.16 -11.40 0.91
N VAL A 306 -21.14 -12.29 1.91
CA VAL A 306 -20.67 -11.97 3.25
C VAL A 306 -19.16 -11.76 3.19
N ILE A 307 -18.69 -10.66 3.79
CA ILE A 307 -17.26 -10.34 3.85
C ILE A 307 -16.65 -11.10 5.03
N GLU A 308 -16.36 -12.38 4.85
CA GLU A 308 -15.92 -13.29 5.94
C GLU A 308 -14.72 -12.74 6.71
N SER A 309 -13.74 -12.12 6.03
CA SER A 309 -12.58 -11.52 6.70
C SER A 309 -12.98 -10.43 7.70
N ILE A 310 -13.91 -9.54 7.35
CA ILE A 310 -14.37 -8.47 8.25
C ILE A 310 -15.29 -9.02 9.33
N LYS A 311 -16.15 -9.98 8.99
CA LYS A 311 -17.01 -10.67 9.96
C LYS A 311 -16.16 -11.27 11.09
N THR A 312 -15.11 -12.03 10.75
CA THR A 312 -14.19 -12.61 11.75
C THR A 312 -13.46 -11.54 12.56
N ILE A 313 -13.02 -10.44 11.92
CA ILE A 313 -12.38 -9.32 12.64
C ILE A 313 -13.34 -8.67 13.63
N CYS A 314 -14.59 -8.45 13.24
CA CYS A 314 -15.62 -7.90 14.13
C CYS A 314 -15.95 -8.87 15.27
N GLU A 315 -16.10 -10.17 15.00
CA GLU A 315 -16.33 -11.21 16.01
C GLU A 315 -15.20 -11.23 17.05
N ASN A 316 -13.94 -11.19 16.62
CA ASN A 316 -12.78 -11.15 17.50
C ASN A 316 -12.74 -9.86 18.34
N TYR A 317 -12.99 -8.70 17.71
CA TYR A 317 -13.01 -7.42 18.40
C TYR A 317 -14.12 -7.35 19.47
N MET A 318 -15.32 -7.85 19.12
CA MET A 318 -16.43 -7.93 20.06
C MET A 318 -16.15 -8.91 21.20
N GLN A 319 -15.48 -10.03 20.92
CA GLN A 319 -15.05 -10.98 21.96
C GLN A 319 -14.08 -10.33 22.95
N GLU A 320 -13.08 -9.57 22.48
CA GLU A 320 -12.10 -8.88 23.34
C GLU A 320 -12.73 -7.76 24.18
N ASN A 321 -13.81 -7.13 23.68
CA ASN A 321 -14.47 -6.00 24.32
C ASN A 321 -15.89 -6.33 24.83
N MET A 322 -16.18 -7.62 25.05
CA MET A 322 -17.54 -8.13 25.27
C MET A 322 -18.30 -7.37 26.37
N ALA A 323 -17.63 -7.08 27.48
CA ALA A 323 -18.26 -6.42 28.63
C ALA A 323 -18.87 -5.06 28.25
N GLU A 324 -18.22 -4.29 27.38
CA GLU A 324 -18.74 -2.99 26.93
C GLU A 324 -19.73 -3.17 25.77
N VAL A 325 -19.43 -4.06 24.83
CA VAL A 325 -20.24 -4.29 23.63
C VAL A 325 -21.67 -4.74 23.96
N VAL A 326 -21.86 -5.67 24.90
CA VAL A 326 -23.20 -6.19 25.25
C VAL A 326 -24.11 -5.14 25.90
N ARG A 327 -23.56 -4.01 26.34
CA ARG A 327 -24.32 -2.89 26.93
C ARG A 327 -24.70 -1.83 25.89
N LEU A 328 -24.20 -1.94 24.67
CA LEU A 328 -24.49 -0.96 23.62
C LEU A 328 -25.95 -1.06 23.17
N PRO A 329 -26.62 0.09 22.92
CA PRO A 329 -27.95 0.10 22.34
C PRO A 329 -28.03 -0.71 21.04
N SER A 330 -27.02 -0.57 20.17
CA SER A 330 -26.91 -1.29 18.90
C SER A 330 -26.85 -2.81 19.06
N PHE A 331 -26.25 -3.31 20.15
CA PHE A 331 -26.23 -4.73 20.48
C PHE A 331 -27.60 -5.19 21.02
N THR A 332 -28.17 -4.44 21.96
CA THR A 332 -29.46 -4.79 22.57
C THR A 332 -30.65 -4.71 21.59
N SER A 333 -30.49 -3.99 20.48
CA SER A 333 -31.49 -3.90 19.41
C SER A 333 -31.42 -5.03 18.37
N LEU A 334 -30.44 -5.93 18.46
CA LEU A 334 -30.31 -7.03 17.51
C LEU A 334 -31.45 -8.06 17.67
N PRO A 335 -31.82 -8.78 16.60
CA PRO A 335 -32.71 -9.93 16.68
C PRO A 335 -32.22 -10.98 17.71
N GLN A 336 -33.15 -11.62 18.43
CA GLN A 336 -32.81 -12.50 19.55
C GLN A 336 -31.92 -13.68 19.16
N ASP A 337 -32.17 -14.28 18.01
CA ASP A 337 -31.37 -15.34 17.40
C ASP A 337 -29.93 -14.89 17.14
N MET A 338 -29.76 -13.71 16.54
CA MET A 338 -28.43 -13.13 16.27
C MET A 338 -27.67 -12.79 17.55
N MET A 339 -28.36 -12.23 18.56
CA MET A 339 -27.77 -11.99 19.88
C MET A 339 -27.28 -13.28 20.52
N LEU A 340 -28.09 -14.34 20.49
CA LEU A 340 -27.72 -15.64 21.06
C LEU A 340 -26.52 -16.24 20.35
N GLU A 341 -26.47 -16.20 19.01
CA GLU A 341 -25.32 -16.68 18.23
C GLU A 341 -24.05 -15.89 18.57
N LEU A 342 -24.13 -14.56 18.62
CA LEU A 342 -22.99 -13.70 18.95
C LEU A 342 -22.51 -13.93 20.38
N ILE A 343 -23.41 -14.04 21.36
CA ILE A 343 -23.04 -14.32 22.75
C ILE A 343 -22.38 -15.70 22.85
N GLN A 344 -22.92 -16.72 22.19
CA GLN A 344 -22.31 -18.05 22.15
C GLN A 344 -20.88 -17.98 21.60
N LYS A 345 -20.67 -17.35 20.43
CA LYS A 345 -19.36 -17.17 19.82
C LYS A 345 -18.37 -16.40 20.72
N MET A 346 -18.81 -15.27 21.28
CA MET A 346 -17.95 -14.47 22.16
C MET A 346 -17.54 -15.25 23.43
N THR A 347 -18.41 -16.11 23.95
CA THR A 347 -18.17 -16.91 25.16
C THR A 347 -17.42 -18.22 24.94
N GLU A 348 -17.16 -18.65 23.69
CA GLU A 348 -16.49 -19.93 23.39
C GLU A 348 -15.10 -20.08 24.04
N LYS A 349 -14.32 -18.99 24.18
CA LYS A 349 -13.02 -19.03 24.88
C LYS A 349 -13.12 -19.11 26.40
N MET A 350 -14.25 -18.74 27.00
CA MET A 350 -14.45 -18.85 28.47
C MET A 350 -14.68 -20.30 28.92
N LYS A 351 -14.88 -21.25 28.00
CA LYS A 351 -15.03 -22.68 28.31
C LYS A 351 -13.70 -23.44 28.42
N ILE A 352 -12.55 -22.79 28.20
CA ILE A 352 -11.21 -23.41 28.18
C ILE A 352 -10.35 -22.98 29.38
N LEU A 353 -10.90 -22.20 30.31
CA LEU A 353 -10.33 -21.91 31.63
C LEU A 353 -11.18 -22.59 32.71
#